data_AF-A0A1E3W6Y3-F1
#
_entry.id   AF-A0A1E3W6Y3-F1
#
_cell.length_a   1.000
_cell.length_b   1.000
_cell.length_c   1.000
_cell.angle_alpha   90.00
_cell.angle_beta   90.00
_cell.angle_gamma   90.00
#
_symmetry.space_group_name_H-M   'P 1'
#
loop_
_entity.id
_entity.type
_entity.pdbx_description
1 polymer ?
#
loop_
_entity_poly.entity_id
_entity_poly.type
_entity_poly.pdbx_seq_one_letter_code
_entity_poly.pdbx_strand_id
1 'polypeptide(L)'
;MECEMRNLSQKLLLILTLLLPAMALVSSASLAATKVEATIFSYDGKDFVRTQTTLSAEGQSATDTKLDRDSAAYKALVGKRSYSGPTTLFGHDYQADYAPLTGENGDLTGALFVGVPK
;
A
#
# COMPACT_ATOMS: atom_id res chain seq x y z
N MET A 1 21.41 24.12 61.13
CA MET A 1 21.86 24.33 59.73
C MET A 1 21.62 23.11 58.83
N GLU A 2 21.61 21.88 59.36
CA GLU A 2 21.36 20.64 58.57
C GLU A 2 19.92 20.47 58.05
N CYS A 3 18.92 21.03 58.75
CA CYS A 3 17.51 20.91 58.36
C CYS A 3 17.18 21.73 57.08
N GLU A 4 17.80 22.89 56.92
CA GLU A 4 17.66 23.72 55.71
C GLU A 4 18.29 23.07 54.48
N MET A 5 19.47 22.45 54.63
CA MET A 5 20.17 21.79 53.53
C MET A 5 19.42 20.54 53.04
N ARG A 6 18.77 19.78 53.93
CA ARG A 6 17.87 18.68 53.51
C ARG A 6 16.65 19.20 52.75
N ASN A 7 16.05 20.29 53.20
CA ASN A 7 14.88 20.86 52.54
C ASN A 7 15.24 21.42 51.15
N LEU A 8 16.42 22.02 51.01
CA LEU A 8 16.93 22.53 49.74
C LEU A 8 17.30 21.40 48.76
N SER A 9 17.97 20.34 49.25
CA SER A 9 18.28 19.13 48.47
C SER A 9 17.01 18.41 48.00
N GLN A 10 16.02 18.27 48.88
CA GLN A 10 14.73 17.64 48.57
C GLN A 10 13.91 18.46 47.58
N LYS A 11 13.90 19.80 47.72
CA LYS A 11 13.26 20.71 46.75
C LYS A 11 13.96 20.68 45.38
N LEU A 12 15.29 20.60 45.35
CA LEU A 12 16.07 20.49 44.11
C LEU A 12 15.80 19.16 43.39
N LEU A 13 15.68 18.05 44.14
CA LEU A 13 15.34 16.73 43.58
C LEU A 13 13.92 16.72 42.98
N LEU A 14 12.96 17.38 43.64
CA LEU A 14 11.59 17.50 43.16
C LEU A 14 11.48 18.33 41.88
N ILE A 15 12.26 19.42 41.77
CA ILE A 15 12.29 20.25 40.55
C ILE A 15 12.95 19.51 39.38
N LEU A 16 14.04 18.77 39.65
CA LEU A 16 14.74 18.00 38.62
C LEU A 16 13.85 16.87 38.07
N THR A 17 13.12 16.16 38.94
CA THR A 17 12.19 15.10 38.52
C THR A 17 10.96 15.63 37.76
N LEU A 18 10.53 16.86 38.01
CA LEU A 18 9.42 17.49 37.29
C LEU A 18 9.77 17.92 35.85
N LEU A 19 11.06 18.09 35.55
CA LEU A 19 11.55 18.46 34.20
C LEU A 19 11.82 17.25 33.29
N LEU A 20 11.95 16.03 33.84
CA LEU A 20 12.20 14.81 33.05
C LEU A 20 11.02 14.26 32.20
N PRO A 21 9.72 14.40 32.54
CA PRO A 21 8.66 13.74 31.78
C PRO A 21 8.29 14.47 30.47
N ALA A 22 8.80 15.68 30.22
CA ALA A 22 8.42 16.47 29.05
C ALA A 22 9.08 16.02 27.72
N MET A 23 10.04 15.09 27.75
CA MET A 23 10.78 14.65 26.55
C MET A 23 10.28 13.32 25.95
N ALA A 24 9.31 12.63 26.56
CA ALA A 24 8.86 11.31 26.12
C ALA A 24 7.50 11.32 25.38
N LEU A 25 7.14 12.41 24.71
CA LEU A 25 5.99 12.44 23.80
C LEU A 25 6.45 12.43 22.33
N VAL A 26 7.34 11.50 21.97
CA VAL A 26 7.38 11.05 20.56
C VAL A 26 6.19 10.12 20.40
N SER A 27 5.09 10.69 19.92
CA SER A 27 3.88 9.97 19.57
C SER A 27 4.24 8.82 18.64
N SER A 28 4.07 7.58 19.09
CA SER A 28 4.21 6.37 18.27
C SER A 28 3.00 6.22 17.34
N ALA A 29 2.64 7.29 16.62
CA ALA A 29 1.74 7.17 15.48
C ALA A 29 2.56 6.51 14.36
N SER A 30 2.71 5.19 14.44
CA SER A 30 3.09 4.39 13.29
C SER A 30 2.01 4.66 12.25
N LEU A 31 2.33 5.41 11.19
CA LEU A 31 1.45 5.48 10.04
C LEU A 31 1.33 4.04 9.56
N ALA A 32 0.20 3.40 9.82
CA ALA A 32 -0.12 2.13 9.19
C ALA A 32 -0.18 2.43 7.69
N ALA A 33 0.93 2.21 6.99
CA ALA A 33 1.00 2.42 5.56
C ALA A 33 0.09 1.36 4.95
N THR A 34 -1.08 1.79 4.46
CA THR A 34 -1.96 0.92 3.69
C THR A 34 -1.15 0.38 2.52
N LYS A 35 -0.90 -0.93 2.49
CA LYS A 35 -0.17 -1.56 1.39
C LYS A 35 -1.03 -1.40 0.13
N VAL A 36 -0.53 -0.64 -0.83
CA VAL A 36 -1.13 -0.54 -2.17
C VAL A 36 -0.21 -1.29 -3.11
N GLU A 37 -0.78 -2.22 -3.87
CA GLU A 37 -0.06 -2.91 -4.92
C GLU A 37 -0.49 -2.38 -6.29
N ALA A 38 0.46 -2.29 -7.20
CA ALA A 38 0.26 -1.68 -8.51
C ALA A 38 0.83 -2.58 -9.60
N THR A 39 0.25 -2.53 -10.80
CA THR A 39 0.71 -3.30 -11.95
C THR A 39 0.44 -2.55 -13.25
N ILE A 40 1.39 -2.63 -14.17
CA ILE A 40 1.23 -2.28 -15.57
C ILE A 40 1.16 -3.58 -16.37
N PHE A 41 0.15 -3.67 -17.22
CA PHE A 41 -0.03 -4.76 -18.17
C PHE A 41 0.23 -4.27 -19.60
N SER A 42 0.91 -5.09 -20.41
CA SER A 42 0.83 -4.99 -21.87
C SER A 42 -0.31 -5.87 -22.40
N TYR A 43 -0.89 -5.50 -23.54
CA TYR A 43 -1.88 -6.30 -24.24
C TYR A 43 -1.31 -6.79 -25.57
N ASP A 44 -1.27 -8.12 -25.78
CA ASP A 44 -0.73 -8.73 -27.00
C ASP A 44 -1.78 -8.95 -28.11
N GLY A 45 -2.99 -8.41 -27.91
CA GLY A 45 -4.16 -8.67 -28.76
C GLY A 45 -5.08 -9.76 -28.22
N LYS A 46 -4.62 -10.54 -27.23
CA LYS A 46 -5.33 -11.71 -26.71
C LYS A 46 -5.20 -11.91 -25.19
N ASP A 47 -4.16 -11.39 -24.57
CA ASP A 47 -3.84 -11.53 -23.15
C ASP A 47 -3.29 -10.21 -22.60
N PHE A 48 -3.63 -9.91 -21.34
CA PHE A 48 -2.92 -8.91 -20.56
C PHE A 48 -1.79 -9.58 -19.78
N VAL A 49 -0.55 -9.19 -20.04
CA VAL A 49 0.65 -9.73 -19.39
C VAL A 49 1.24 -8.68 -18.44
N ARG A 50 1.54 -9.07 -17.19
CA ARG A 50 2.15 -8.18 -16.19
C ARG A 50 3.59 -7.86 -16.59
N THR A 51 3.84 -6.64 -17.05
CA THR A 51 5.20 -6.20 -17.43
C THR A 51 5.96 -5.59 -16.25
N GLN A 52 5.25 -4.88 -15.37
CA GLN A 52 5.80 -4.31 -14.14
C GLN A 52 4.77 -4.46 -13.03
N THR A 53 5.22 -4.88 -11.84
CA THR A 53 4.31 -5.10 -10.72
C THR A 53 5.02 -4.98 -9.38
N THR A 54 4.30 -4.53 -8.36
CA THR A 54 4.73 -4.65 -6.96
C THR A 54 4.13 -5.88 -6.27
N LEU A 55 3.23 -6.62 -6.96
CA LEU A 55 2.70 -7.89 -6.47
C LEU A 55 3.80 -8.94 -6.44
N SER A 56 3.81 -9.73 -5.38
CA SER A 56 4.65 -10.92 -5.27
C SER A 56 3.77 -12.14 -5.03
N ALA A 57 4.10 -13.25 -5.69
CA ALA A 57 3.51 -14.57 -5.48
C ALA A 57 4.61 -15.48 -4.93
N GLU A 58 4.36 -16.13 -3.79
CA GLU A 58 5.32 -17.06 -3.16
C GLU A 58 6.74 -16.46 -2.95
N GLY A 59 6.82 -15.15 -2.71
CA GLY A 59 8.08 -14.44 -2.49
C GLY A 59 8.83 -14.03 -3.77
N GLN A 60 8.26 -14.25 -4.95
CA GLN A 60 8.80 -13.82 -6.24
C GLN A 60 7.87 -12.79 -6.90
N SER A 61 8.44 -11.90 -7.74
CA SER A 61 7.63 -10.93 -8.50
C SER A 61 6.61 -11.65 -9.39
N ALA A 62 5.38 -11.15 -9.43
CA ALA A 62 4.33 -11.67 -10.29
C ALA A 62 4.47 -11.23 -11.77
N THR A 63 5.64 -10.77 -12.19
CA THR A 63 5.94 -10.40 -13.59
C THR A 63 5.71 -11.59 -14.52
N ASP A 64 5.36 -11.32 -15.78
CA ASP A 64 5.07 -12.29 -16.84
C ASP A 64 3.86 -13.21 -16.61
N THR A 65 3.15 -13.04 -15.50
CA THR A 65 1.84 -13.68 -15.29
C THR A 65 0.74 -12.94 -16.05
N LYS A 66 -0.37 -13.64 -16.32
CA LYS A 66 -1.50 -13.10 -17.08
C LYS A 66 -2.64 -12.65 -16.16
N LEU A 67 -3.43 -11.69 -16.62
CA LEU A 67 -4.76 -11.45 -16.05
C LEU A 67 -5.69 -12.59 -16.47
N ASP A 68 -6.43 -13.14 -15.50
CA ASP A 68 -7.42 -14.19 -15.77
C ASP A 68 -8.51 -13.67 -16.72
N ARG A 69 -8.73 -14.41 -17.81
CA ARG A 69 -9.69 -14.06 -18.87
C ARG A 69 -11.14 -14.17 -18.43
N ASP A 70 -11.41 -15.03 -17.45
CA ASP A 70 -12.77 -15.22 -16.95
C ASP A 70 -13.18 -14.12 -15.96
N SER A 71 -12.22 -13.32 -15.48
CA SER A 71 -12.44 -12.22 -14.56
C SER A 71 -13.32 -11.11 -15.14
N ALA A 72 -14.09 -10.45 -14.27
CA ALA A 72 -14.87 -9.27 -14.64
C ALA A 72 -13.98 -8.11 -15.12
N ALA A 73 -12.78 -7.97 -14.52
CA ALA A 73 -11.78 -6.98 -14.92
C ALA A 73 -11.34 -7.18 -16.38
N TYR A 74 -10.99 -8.41 -16.76
CA TYR A 74 -10.59 -8.70 -18.14
C TYR A 74 -11.68 -8.34 -19.15
N LYS A 75 -12.92 -8.78 -18.89
CA LYS A 75 -14.08 -8.52 -19.76
C LYS A 75 -14.35 -7.02 -19.90
N ALA A 76 -14.18 -6.24 -18.82
CA ALA A 76 -14.31 -4.78 -18.88
C ALA A 76 -13.19 -4.14 -19.72
N LEU A 77 -11.94 -4.52 -19.47
CA LEU A 77 -10.76 -3.94 -20.12
C LEU A 77 -10.72 -4.21 -21.63
N VAL A 78 -11.06 -5.42 -22.08
CA VAL A 78 -11.17 -5.72 -23.52
C VAL A 78 -12.27 -4.87 -24.18
N GLY A 79 -13.33 -4.56 -23.44
CA GLY A 79 -14.35 -3.60 -23.84
C GLY A 79 -13.95 -2.12 -23.72
N LYS A 80 -12.66 -1.82 -23.46
CA LYS A 80 -12.10 -0.49 -23.18
C LYS A 80 -12.84 0.26 -22.06
N ARG A 81 -13.25 -0.46 -21.01
CA ARG A 81 -13.89 0.09 -19.81
C ARG A 81 -13.07 -0.22 -18.57
N SER A 82 -13.10 0.70 -17.61
CA SER A 82 -12.53 0.46 -16.28
C SER A 82 -13.38 -0.52 -15.48
N TYR A 83 -12.76 -1.18 -14.51
CA TYR A 83 -13.42 -2.06 -13.55
C TYR A 83 -12.96 -1.71 -12.14
N SER A 84 -13.91 -1.64 -11.20
CA SER A 84 -13.66 -1.48 -9.78
C SER A 84 -14.44 -2.55 -9.03
N GLY A 85 -13.78 -3.30 -8.15
CA GLY A 85 -14.44 -4.39 -7.44
C GLY A 85 -13.53 -5.30 -6.64
N PRO A 86 -14.12 -6.29 -5.95
CA PRO A 86 -13.36 -7.33 -5.29
C PRO A 86 -12.66 -8.24 -6.32
N THR A 87 -11.43 -8.64 -6.02
CA THR A 87 -10.68 -9.61 -6.83
C THR A 87 -9.79 -10.45 -5.92
N THR A 88 -9.52 -11.69 -6.31
CA THR A 88 -8.59 -12.57 -5.61
C THR A 88 -7.33 -12.73 -6.44
N LEU A 89 -6.18 -12.38 -5.88
CA LEU A 89 -4.87 -12.46 -6.54
C LEU A 89 -3.96 -13.35 -5.69
N PHE A 90 -3.45 -14.43 -6.29
CA PHE A 90 -2.52 -15.35 -5.63
C PHE A 90 -3.02 -15.86 -4.26
N GLY A 91 -4.33 -16.07 -4.12
CA GLY A 91 -4.96 -16.54 -2.88
C GLY A 91 -5.30 -15.45 -1.86
N HIS A 92 -5.11 -14.17 -2.20
CA HIS A 92 -5.41 -13.03 -1.33
C HIS A 92 -6.51 -12.14 -1.92
N ASP A 93 -7.41 -11.64 -1.08
CA ASP A 93 -8.51 -10.79 -1.50
C ASP A 93 -8.11 -9.31 -1.51
N TYR A 94 -8.56 -8.59 -2.53
CA TYR A 94 -8.28 -7.18 -2.76
C TYR A 94 -9.56 -6.42 -3.06
N GLN A 95 -9.57 -5.14 -2.71
CA GLN A 95 -10.34 -4.15 -3.45
C GLN A 95 -9.46 -3.60 -4.56
N ALA A 96 -9.88 -3.73 -5.82
CA ALA A 96 -9.06 -3.43 -6.98
C ALA A 96 -9.74 -2.49 -7.96
N ASP A 97 -8.92 -1.67 -8.60
CA ASP A 97 -9.28 -0.82 -9.73
C ASP A 97 -8.38 -1.14 -10.92
N TYR A 98 -9.00 -1.21 -12.09
CA TYR A 98 -8.36 -1.46 -13.37
C TYR A 98 -8.79 -0.41 -14.38
N ALA A 99 -7.83 0.10 -15.16
CA ALA A 99 -8.09 1.07 -16.22
C ALA A 99 -7.42 0.62 -17.53
N PRO A 100 -8.11 0.69 -18.68
CA PRO A 100 -7.52 0.35 -19.97
C PRO A 100 -6.51 1.42 -20.39
N LEU A 101 -5.41 0.99 -21.01
CA LEU A 101 -4.49 1.88 -21.72
C LEU A 101 -4.78 1.77 -23.21
N THR A 102 -5.02 2.91 -23.85
CA THR A 102 -5.27 3.00 -25.28
C THR A 102 -4.22 3.88 -25.97
N GLY A 103 -3.72 3.44 -27.11
CA GLY A 103 -2.81 4.22 -27.96
C GLY A 103 -3.52 5.38 -28.68
N GLU A 104 -2.76 6.15 -29.45
CA GLU A 104 -3.25 7.35 -30.16
C GLU A 104 -4.43 7.05 -31.12
N ASN A 105 -4.42 5.87 -31.75
CA ASN A 105 -5.49 5.43 -32.66
C ASN A 105 -6.70 4.82 -31.93
N GLY A 106 -6.70 4.86 -30.59
CA GLY A 106 -7.72 4.25 -29.74
C GLY A 106 -7.55 2.74 -29.55
N ASP A 107 -6.49 2.13 -30.08
CA ASP A 107 -6.20 0.70 -29.92
C ASP A 107 -5.87 0.36 -28.47
N LEU A 108 -6.34 -0.78 -27.97
CA LEU A 108 -6.05 -1.25 -26.62
C LEU A 108 -4.60 -1.77 -26.58
N THR A 109 -3.75 -1.13 -25.78
CA THR A 109 -2.31 -1.45 -25.68
C THR A 109 -1.93 -2.09 -24.36
N GLY A 110 -2.78 -1.98 -23.33
CA GLY A 110 -2.48 -2.48 -22.00
C GLY A 110 -3.53 -2.12 -20.97
N ALA A 111 -3.16 -2.23 -19.71
CA ALA A 111 -4.00 -1.82 -18.58
C ALA A 111 -3.16 -1.40 -17.37
N LEU A 112 -3.75 -0.58 -16.52
CA LEU A 112 -3.26 -0.29 -15.18
C LEU A 112 -4.09 -1.05 -14.15
N PHE A 113 -3.45 -1.42 -13.05
CA PHE A 113 -4.08 -1.98 -11.87
C PHE A 113 -3.53 -1.31 -10.62
N VAL A 114 -4.43 -1.04 -9.68
CA VAL A 114 -4.11 -0.79 -8.28
C VAL A 114 -5.01 -1.64 -7.38
N GLY A 115 -4.47 -2.11 -6.27
CA GLY A 115 -5.22 -2.93 -5.32
C GLY A 115 -4.79 -2.69 -3.89
N VAL A 116 -5.77 -2.73 -2.99
CA VAL A 116 -5.56 -2.71 -1.54
C VAL A 116 -6.00 -4.08 -1.00
N PRO A 117 -5.11 -4.82 -0.32
CA PRO A 117 -5.48 -6.07 0.37
C PRO A 117 -6.61 -5.82 1.36
N LYS A 118 -7.55 -6.75 1.45
CA LYS A 118 -8.62 -6.73 2.47
C LYS A 118 -8.20 -7.46 3.74
#